data_AF-A0A2W4QFU0-F1
#
_entry.id   AF-A0A2W4QFU0-F1
#
_cell.length_a   1.000
_cell.length_b   1.000
_cell.length_c   1.000
_cell.angle_alpha   90.00
_cell.angle_beta   90.00
_cell.angle_gamma   90.00
#
_symmetry.space_group_name_H-M   'P 1'
#
loop_
_entity.id
_entity.type
_entity.pdbx_description
1 polymer ?
#
loop_
_entity_poly.entity_id
_entity_poly.type
_entity_poly.pdbx_seq_one_letter_code
_entity_poly.pdbx_strand_id
1 'polypeptide(L)'
;MSRHERKLVNATAYAVALAVGLAPASALPAGSCPVNLDDVKAKIANFANRADTENSGAEKDIESATNKNYAKEFIDTFEKLNKAAKDSTQLVNTAYNLTGYTSPLPEGKIQDKLPPQVTLSMTNAMELAKAAADEDSTKLDIALLRCNQNVEDAALAAALDQLDNNTVSKFKEAKRKACRLVHLLADLQDKKEKLDQIRTNGYPLFHLHKKDKKDFGGKERTIQLRADLRMYPIYPKNVVSTGKDQPFLLGQLEGIDLSYNSYFKFSDNNWTTLNLYQYFIGDTEKGELCMPKINLTSSVKVATCVRVEDRDPNWNWIKLHVRAKYWYNGDSSAVSLGSRKVAAPFGYLAKVSDMKEKKMQDLKSRLVKRLSSLMGDYSAMIEKAQQWKESCGG
;
A
#
# COMPACT_ATOMS: atom_id res chain seq x y z
N MET A 1 -20.00 -29.37 14.90
CA MET A 1 -21.37 -29.64 15.42
C MET A 1 -21.48 -29.04 16.83
N SER A 2 -22.68 -28.57 17.20
CA SER A 2 -23.10 -27.83 18.42
C SER A 2 -22.74 -26.34 18.39
N ARG A 3 -23.62 -25.33 18.21
CA ARG A 3 -24.98 -24.94 18.67
C ARG A 3 -25.10 -24.54 20.16
N HIS A 4 -25.63 -23.31 20.31
CA HIS A 4 -26.08 -22.57 21.50
C HIS A 4 -24.94 -21.92 22.32
N GLU A 5 -24.94 -20.61 22.57
CA GLU A 5 -26.05 -19.76 23.00
C GLU A 5 -26.11 -18.38 22.32
N ARG A 6 -27.35 -17.95 22.06
CA ARG A 6 -27.73 -16.59 21.65
C ARG A 6 -28.00 -15.76 22.92
N LYS A 7 -27.53 -14.52 22.97
CA LYS A 7 -28.23 -13.44 23.66
C LYS A 7 -28.36 -12.24 22.73
N LEU A 8 -29.62 -11.93 22.41
CA LEU A 8 -30.10 -10.71 21.78
C LEU A 8 -29.69 -9.50 22.62
N VAL A 9 -29.20 -8.44 21.97
CA VAL A 9 -29.39 -7.07 22.42
C VAL A 9 -29.88 -6.28 21.21
N ASN A 10 -31.03 -5.65 21.39
CA ASN A 10 -31.79 -4.89 20.40
C ASN A 10 -30.95 -3.75 19.82
N ALA A 11 -30.81 -3.74 18.50
CA ALA A 11 -30.46 -2.54 17.74
C ALA A 11 -31.59 -2.30 16.72
N THR A 12 -32.25 -1.18 16.90
CA THR A 12 -33.27 -0.58 16.02
C THR A 12 -32.75 -0.54 14.58
N ALA A 13 -33.36 -1.34 13.71
CA ALA A 13 -33.11 -1.32 12.28
C ALA A 13 -33.84 -0.12 11.65
N TYR A 14 -33.10 0.87 11.17
CA TYR A 14 -33.59 1.75 10.11
C TYR A 14 -33.48 0.99 8.79
N ALA A 15 -34.58 0.37 8.38
CA ALA A 15 -34.73 -0.18 7.04
C ALA A 15 -35.03 0.97 6.07
N VAL A 16 -34.03 1.41 5.30
CA VAL A 16 -34.28 2.20 4.09
C VAL A 16 -34.60 1.21 2.97
N ALA A 17 -35.90 1.02 2.71
CA ALA A 17 -36.37 0.24 1.58
C ALA A 17 -36.11 1.04 0.29
N LEU A 18 -35.10 0.62 -0.49
CA LEU A 18 -34.89 1.07 -1.86
C LEU A 18 -35.79 0.27 -2.80
N ALA A 19 -36.97 0.79 -3.06
CA ALA A 19 -37.80 0.39 -4.20
C ALA A 19 -38.35 1.66 -4.86
N VAL A 20 -37.74 2.10 -5.96
CA VAL A 20 -38.34 3.12 -6.84
C VAL A 20 -38.22 2.62 -8.28
N GLY A 21 -39.39 2.39 -8.88
CA GLY A 21 -39.54 2.02 -10.28
C GLY A 21 -39.11 3.15 -11.22
N LEU A 22 -38.52 2.74 -12.34
CA LEU A 22 -38.18 3.61 -13.46
C LEU A 22 -39.48 4.03 -14.18
N ALA A 23 -39.89 5.28 -14.01
CA ALA A 23 -40.83 5.95 -14.90
C ALA A 23 -40.10 7.10 -15.63
N PRO A 24 -40.40 7.37 -16.92
CA PRO A 24 -39.74 8.42 -17.67
C PRO A 24 -40.07 9.80 -17.09
N ALA A 25 -39.04 10.65 -16.99
CA ALA A 25 -39.16 12.02 -16.49
C ALA A 25 -40.03 12.87 -17.41
N SER A 26 -41.27 13.11 -17.01
CA SER A 26 -42.08 14.20 -17.54
C SER A 26 -41.49 15.54 -17.09
N ALA A 27 -41.13 16.39 -18.06
CA ALA A 27 -40.74 17.77 -17.80
C ALA A 27 -41.92 18.51 -17.14
N LEU A 28 -41.75 18.88 -15.87
CA LEU A 28 -42.77 19.59 -15.10
C LEU A 28 -42.67 21.11 -15.37
N PRO A 29 -43.82 21.81 -15.48
CA PRO A 29 -43.84 23.27 -15.63
C PRO A 29 -43.33 23.95 -14.36
N ALA A 30 -42.76 25.15 -14.52
CA ALA A 30 -42.19 25.98 -13.46
C ALA A 30 -43.25 26.54 -12.47
N GLY A 31 -44.01 25.66 -11.82
CA GLY A 31 -44.81 25.95 -10.64
C GLY A 31 -43.93 25.90 -9.39
N SER A 32 -44.02 26.92 -8.54
CA SER A 32 -43.14 27.16 -7.40
C SER A 32 -43.11 25.98 -6.42
N CYS A 33 -42.04 25.19 -6.46
CA CYS A 33 -41.78 24.16 -5.46
C CYS A 33 -41.64 24.83 -4.07
N PRO A 34 -42.35 24.36 -3.02
CA PRO A 34 -42.27 24.92 -1.67
C PRO A 34 -40.85 24.92 -1.07
N VAL A 35 -40.02 23.96 -1.46
CA VAL A 35 -38.58 23.98 -1.19
C VAL A 35 -37.91 24.70 -2.36
N ASN A 36 -37.28 25.85 -2.08
CA ASN A 36 -36.62 26.62 -3.12
C ASN A 36 -35.32 25.92 -3.55
N LEU A 37 -35.07 25.87 -4.87
CA LEU A 37 -33.82 25.40 -5.45
C LEU A 37 -32.59 26.15 -4.89
N ASP A 38 -32.78 27.38 -4.38
CA ASP A 38 -31.77 28.15 -3.64
C ASP A 38 -31.24 27.40 -2.39
N ASP A 39 -32.04 26.57 -1.72
CA ASP A 39 -31.59 25.77 -0.58
C ASP A 39 -30.61 24.67 -1.03
N VAL A 40 -30.88 24.03 -2.18
CA VAL A 40 -29.96 23.05 -2.79
C VAL A 40 -28.67 23.74 -3.20
N LYS A 41 -28.77 24.93 -3.80
CA LYS A 41 -27.62 25.77 -4.16
C LYS A 41 -26.77 26.14 -2.94
N ALA A 42 -27.39 26.50 -1.82
CA ALA A 42 -26.69 26.78 -0.57
C ALA A 42 -25.97 25.55 -0.02
N LYS A 43 -26.58 24.36 -0.09
CA LYS A 43 -25.92 23.10 0.30
C LYS A 43 -24.76 22.72 -0.61
N ILE A 44 -24.87 22.94 -1.92
CA ILE A 44 -23.75 22.77 -2.86
C ILE A 44 -22.58 23.70 -2.48
N ALA A 45 -22.87 24.96 -2.14
CA ALA A 45 -21.83 25.91 -1.70
C ALA A 45 -21.15 25.45 -0.40
N ASN A 46 -21.92 24.95 0.58
CA ASN A 46 -21.36 24.40 1.82
C ASN A 46 -20.48 23.18 1.56
N PHE A 47 -20.94 22.25 0.73
CA PHE A 47 -20.17 21.09 0.32
C PHE A 47 -18.87 21.49 -0.40
N ALA A 48 -18.92 22.48 -1.29
CA ALA A 48 -17.73 23.01 -1.97
C ALA A 48 -16.73 23.63 -0.98
N ASN A 49 -17.20 24.48 -0.06
CA ASN A 49 -16.35 25.08 0.97
C ASN A 49 -15.70 24.02 1.87
N ARG A 50 -16.47 22.98 2.23
CA ARG A 50 -15.95 21.85 3.00
C ARG A 50 -14.92 21.06 2.19
N ALA A 51 -15.19 20.76 0.92
CA ALA A 51 -14.28 20.07 0.02
C ALA A 51 -12.94 20.80 -0.12
N ASP A 52 -12.97 22.12 -0.23
CA ASP A 52 -11.77 22.95 -0.29
C ASP A 52 -10.98 22.92 1.01
N THR A 53 -11.69 23.03 2.13
CA THR A 53 -11.10 23.00 3.48
C THR A 53 -10.44 21.67 3.75
N GLU A 54 -11.14 20.57 3.49
CA GLU A 54 -10.64 19.22 3.77
C GLU A 54 -9.56 18.79 2.78
N ASN A 55 -9.64 19.18 1.51
CA ASN A 55 -8.57 18.93 0.55
C ASN A 55 -7.28 19.67 0.96
N SER A 56 -7.38 20.95 1.28
CA SER A 56 -6.22 21.74 1.74
C SER A 56 -5.66 21.21 3.06
N GLY A 57 -6.54 20.75 3.96
CA GLY A 57 -6.14 20.11 5.21
C GLY A 57 -5.43 18.78 5.00
N ALA A 58 -5.88 17.97 4.04
CA ALA A 58 -5.23 16.71 3.67
C ALA A 58 -3.82 16.94 3.12
N GLU A 59 -3.61 17.94 2.28
CA GLU A 59 -2.29 18.29 1.76
C GLU A 59 -1.31 18.65 2.90
N LYS A 60 -1.78 19.44 3.88
CA LYS A 60 -1.00 19.77 5.09
C LYS A 60 -0.71 18.54 5.95
N ASP A 61 -1.67 17.62 6.07
CA ASP A 61 -1.48 16.39 6.83
C ASP A 61 -0.45 15.45 6.16
N ILE A 62 -0.43 15.40 4.83
CA ILE A 62 0.56 14.64 4.04
C ILE A 62 1.95 15.27 4.24
N GLU A 63 2.07 16.59 4.12
CA GLU A 63 3.31 17.33 4.39
C GLU A 63 3.83 17.06 5.80
N SER A 64 2.95 17.08 6.80
CA SER A 64 3.30 16.84 8.21
C SER A 64 3.70 15.39 8.49
N ALA A 65 3.09 14.43 7.80
CA ALA A 65 3.40 13.01 7.95
C ALA A 65 4.72 12.61 7.28
N THR A 66 5.08 13.30 6.19
CA THR A 66 6.23 13.00 5.35
C THR A 66 7.24 14.17 5.42
N ASN A 67 7.32 14.99 4.38
CA ASN A 67 7.93 16.31 4.35
C ASN A 67 7.37 17.10 3.15
N LYS A 68 7.67 18.40 3.09
CA LYS A 68 7.15 19.29 2.03
C LYS A 68 7.48 18.85 0.61
N ASN A 69 8.72 18.39 0.37
CA ASN A 69 9.16 18.02 -0.96
C ASN A 69 8.48 16.73 -1.43
N TYR A 70 8.42 15.72 -0.56
CA TYR A 70 7.74 14.46 -0.85
C TYR A 70 6.24 14.66 -1.07
N ALA A 71 5.58 15.41 -0.19
CA ALA A 71 4.15 15.71 -0.32
C ALA A 71 3.85 16.40 -1.65
N LYS A 72 4.66 17.40 -2.01
CA LYS A 72 4.54 18.09 -3.30
C LYS A 72 4.74 17.14 -4.47
N GLU A 73 5.81 16.35 -4.50
CA GLU A 73 6.08 15.43 -5.61
C GLU A 73 4.96 14.39 -5.77
N PHE A 74 4.45 13.86 -4.66
CA PHE A 74 3.36 12.89 -4.65
C PHE A 74 2.06 13.50 -5.20
N ILE A 75 1.70 14.70 -4.74
CA ILE A 75 0.53 15.45 -5.22
C ILE A 75 0.69 15.81 -6.70
N ASP A 76 1.82 16.36 -7.10
CA ASP A 76 2.13 16.73 -8.49
C ASP A 76 2.05 15.50 -9.40
N THR A 77 2.51 14.34 -8.94
CA THR A 77 2.42 13.09 -9.69
C THR A 77 0.96 12.67 -9.87
N PHE A 78 0.17 12.70 -8.80
CA PHE A 78 -1.26 12.44 -8.89
C PHE A 78 -1.95 13.41 -9.85
N GLU A 79 -1.67 14.71 -9.77
CA GLU A 79 -2.25 15.72 -10.65
C GLU A 79 -1.81 15.56 -12.11
N LYS A 80 -0.54 15.23 -12.37
CA LYS A 80 -0.04 14.95 -13.72
C LYS A 80 -0.74 13.74 -14.33
N LEU A 81 -0.92 12.66 -13.57
CA LEU A 81 -1.67 11.48 -14.01
C LEU A 81 -3.13 11.86 -14.36
N ASN A 82 -3.68 12.83 -13.66
CA ASN A 82 -5.09 13.23 -13.76
C ASN A 82 -5.32 14.55 -14.52
N LYS A 83 -4.31 15.06 -15.24
CA LYS A 83 -4.40 16.37 -15.90
C LYS A 83 -5.53 16.44 -16.93
N ALA A 84 -5.81 15.32 -17.61
CA ALA A 84 -6.87 15.21 -18.60
C ALA A 84 -8.24 14.84 -18.02
N ALA A 85 -8.34 14.56 -16.71
CA ALA A 85 -9.59 14.15 -16.10
C ALA A 85 -10.61 15.29 -16.16
N LYS A 86 -11.76 15.03 -16.80
CA LYS A 86 -12.89 15.95 -16.93
C LYS A 86 -13.93 15.75 -15.82
N ASP A 87 -13.89 14.60 -15.15
CA ASP A 87 -14.79 14.23 -14.07
C ASP A 87 -14.09 13.34 -13.03
N SER A 88 -14.79 13.02 -11.94
CA SER A 88 -14.25 12.22 -10.83
C SER A 88 -13.96 10.77 -11.20
N THR A 89 -14.64 10.21 -12.21
CA THR A 89 -14.52 8.79 -12.60
C THR A 89 -13.20 8.50 -13.30
N GLN A 90 -12.64 9.52 -13.95
CA GLN A 90 -11.38 9.49 -14.68
C GLN A 90 -10.17 9.67 -13.76
N LEU A 91 -10.38 9.91 -12.46
CA LEU A 91 -9.29 9.96 -11.51
C LEU A 91 -8.63 8.58 -11.38
N VAL A 92 -7.31 8.58 -11.43
CA VAL A 92 -6.47 7.40 -11.38
C VAL A 92 -5.25 7.63 -10.51
N ASN A 93 -4.71 6.56 -9.93
CA ASN A 93 -3.42 6.59 -9.26
C ASN A 93 -2.58 5.38 -9.68
N THR A 94 -1.27 5.40 -9.41
CA THR A 94 -0.35 4.30 -9.74
C THR A 94 -0.06 3.47 -8.49
N ALA A 95 -0.28 2.16 -8.60
CA ALA A 95 0.07 1.15 -7.60
C ALA A 95 0.91 0.02 -8.24
N TYR A 96 1.23 -1.01 -7.47
CA TYR A 96 1.99 -2.19 -7.93
C TYR A 96 1.26 -3.48 -7.60
N ASN A 97 1.14 -4.41 -8.55
CA ASN A 97 0.49 -5.70 -8.28
C ASN A 97 1.51 -6.70 -7.71
N LEU A 98 1.39 -7.00 -6.42
CA LEU A 98 2.26 -7.98 -5.74
C LEU A 98 1.81 -9.43 -5.89
N THR A 99 0.70 -9.72 -6.57
CA THR A 99 0.22 -11.09 -6.76
C THR A 99 1.29 -11.95 -7.45
N GLY A 100 1.73 -13.01 -6.78
CA GLY A 100 2.80 -13.89 -7.25
C GLY A 100 4.23 -13.37 -7.01
N TYR A 101 4.38 -12.17 -6.43
CA TYR A 101 5.68 -11.55 -6.09
C TYR A 101 6.00 -11.62 -4.59
N THR A 102 5.16 -12.29 -3.80
CA THR A 102 5.37 -12.52 -2.35
C THR A 102 5.29 -14.01 -1.99
N SER A 103 5.10 -14.89 -2.97
CA SER A 103 5.07 -16.34 -2.77
C SER A 103 6.50 -16.93 -2.77
N PRO A 104 6.79 -18.01 -2.03
CA PRO A 104 8.10 -18.64 -2.06
C PRO A 104 8.54 -19.02 -3.48
N LEU A 105 9.78 -18.68 -3.84
CA LEU A 105 10.35 -19.09 -5.13
C LEU A 105 10.67 -20.59 -5.15
N PRO A 106 10.48 -21.28 -6.28
CA PRO A 106 11.01 -22.63 -6.47
C PRO A 106 12.53 -22.67 -6.34
N GLU A 107 13.09 -23.80 -5.91
CA GLU A 107 14.54 -23.98 -5.85
C GLU A 107 15.18 -23.83 -7.24
N GLY A 108 16.32 -23.16 -7.30
CA GLY A 108 17.03 -22.79 -8.53
C GLY A 108 16.50 -21.51 -9.21
N LYS A 109 15.50 -20.83 -8.65
CA LYS A 109 14.90 -19.63 -9.26
C LYS A 109 15.35 -18.33 -8.60
N ILE A 110 15.24 -17.26 -9.38
CA ILE A 110 15.57 -15.88 -9.02
C ILE A 110 14.37 -15.01 -9.41
N GLN A 111 14.05 -14.02 -8.59
CA GLN A 111 13.08 -12.98 -8.94
C GLN A 111 13.68 -12.07 -10.01
N ASP A 112 13.32 -12.31 -11.26
CA ASP A 112 13.89 -11.66 -12.44
C ASP A 112 13.12 -10.39 -12.85
N LYS A 113 11.89 -10.23 -12.35
CA LYS A 113 10.99 -9.12 -12.69
C LYS A 113 10.54 -8.35 -11.46
N LEU A 114 10.33 -7.06 -11.67
CA LEU A 114 9.62 -6.20 -10.71
C LEU A 114 8.12 -6.48 -10.77
N PRO A 115 7.40 -6.27 -9.66
CA PRO A 115 5.94 -6.25 -9.68
C PRO A 115 5.47 -5.25 -10.74
N PRO A 116 4.51 -5.61 -11.61
CA PRO A 116 4.02 -4.70 -12.63
C PRO A 116 3.30 -3.53 -11.96
N GLN A 117 3.54 -2.33 -12.49
CA GLN A 117 2.73 -1.17 -12.13
C GLN A 117 1.31 -1.38 -12.66
N VAL A 118 0.34 -1.02 -11.84
CA VAL A 118 -1.08 -1.08 -12.17
C VAL A 118 -1.74 0.25 -11.85
N THR A 119 -2.73 0.62 -12.64
CA THR A 119 -3.54 1.81 -12.38
C THR A 119 -4.68 1.45 -11.43
N LEU A 120 -4.77 2.15 -10.31
CA LEU A 120 -5.97 2.12 -9.47
C LEU A 120 -7.01 3.02 -10.12
N SER A 121 -8.03 2.40 -10.72
CA SER A 121 -9.23 3.09 -11.15
C SER A 121 -10.15 3.37 -9.96
N MET A 122 -11.13 4.24 -10.17
CA MET A 122 -12.14 4.53 -9.15
C MET A 122 -12.94 3.31 -8.68
N THR A 123 -13.05 2.24 -9.50
CA THR A 123 -13.73 0.99 -9.12
C THR A 123 -13.09 0.33 -7.90
N ASN A 124 -11.76 0.30 -7.85
CA ASN A 124 -11.04 -0.32 -6.73
C ASN A 124 -10.79 0.68 -5.60
N ALA A 125 -10.62 1.97 -5.93
CA ALA A 125 -10.31 2.98 -4.93
C ALA A 125 -11.43 3.13 -3.89
N MET A 126 -12.69 3.03 -4.30
CA MET A 126 -13.82 3.12 -3.37
C MET A 126 -13.83 1.96 -2.35
N GLU A 127 -13.65 0.73 -2.83
CA GLU A 127 -13.64 -0.46 -1.96
C GLU A 127 -12.44 -0.45 -1.00
N LEU A 128 -11.26 -0.06 -1.48
CA LEU A 128 -10.08 0.12 -0.63
C LEU A 128 -10.31 1.22 0.41
N ALA A 129 -10.91 2.35 0.03
CA ALA A 129 -11.21 3.42 0.98
C ALA A 129 -12.20 2.97 2.06
N LYS A 130 -13.23 2.18 1.70
CA LYS A 130 -14.14 1.57 2.68
C LYS A 130 -13.40 0.59 3.60
N ALA A 131 -12.54 -0.27 3.05
CA ALA A 131 -11.74 -1.18 3.85
C ALA A 131 -10.79 -0.46 4.82
N ALA A 132 -10.41 0.78 4.50
CA ALA A 132 -9.57 1.62 5.34
C ALA A 132 -10.29 2.25 6.54
N ALA A 133 -11.62 2.35 6.50
CA ALA A 133 -12.44 2.96 7.54
C ALA A 133 -12.84 1.93 8.60
N ASP A 134 -12.77 2.31 9.88
CA ASP A 134 -13.00 1.40 11.01
C ASP A 134 -14.48 1.29 11.42
N GLU A 135 -15.33 2.24 11.02
CA GLU A 135 -16.76 2.31 11.39
C GLU A 135 -17.68 2.05 10.19
N ASP A 136 -18.75 1.28 10.42
CA ASP A 136 -19.72 0.93 9.36
C ASP A 136 -20.49 2.16 8.83
N SER A 137 -20.74 3.16 9.68
CA SER A 137 -21.30 4.46 9.27
C SER A 137 -20.38 5.17 8.27
N THR A 138 -19.10 5.29 8.60
CA THR A 138 -18.12 5.94 7.71
C THR A 138 -17.96 5.18 6.40
N LYS A 139 -18.00 3.84 6.42
CA LYS A 139 -17.99 3.02 5.20
C LYS A 139 -19.20 3.28 4.31
N LEU A 140 -20.39 3.36 4.91
CA LEU A 140 -21.63 3.68 4.21
C LEU A 140 -21.55 5.09 3.60
N ASP A 141 -21.08 6.06 4.37
CA ASP A 141 -20.91 7.44 3.96
C ASP A 141 -19.96 7.57 2.76
N ILE A 142 -18.80 6.90 2.81
CA ILE A 142 -17.87 6.84 1.67
C ILE A 142 -18.53 6.19 0.44
N ALA A 143 -19.35 5.15 0.64
CA ALA A 143 -20.13 4.52 -0.44
C ALA A 143 -21.09 5.52 -1.12
N LEU A 144 -21.71 6.41 -0.34
CA LEU A 144 -22.67 7.40 -0.84
C LEU A 144 -22.04 8.42 -1.77
N LEU A 145 -20.75 8.77 -1.60
CA LEU A 145 -20.06 9.76 -2.44
C LEU A 145 -20.06 9.40 -3.94
N ARG A 146 -20.15 8.10 -4.28
CA ARG A 146 -20.24 7.58 -5.66
C ARG A 146 -19.28 8.27 -6.63
N CYS A 147 -17.99 8.19 -6.34
CA CYS A 147 -16.95 8.77 -7.19
C CYS A 147 -16.86 8.13 -8.60
N ASN A 148 -17.44 6.94 -8.80
CA ASN A 148 -17.66 6.28 -10.09
C ASN A 148 -19.02 5.56 -10.14
N GLN A 149 -19.53 5.38 -11.37
CA GLN A 149 -20.77 4.77 -11.88
C GLN A 149 -21.90 5.77 -12.22
N ASN A 150 -21.68 6.59 -13.26
CA ASN A 150 -22.67 7.22 -14.18
C ASN A 150 -23.99 7.83 -13.65
N VAL A 151 -24.19 8.00 -12.35
CA VAL A 151 -25.39 8.67 -11.83
C VAL A 151 -25.07 9.31 -10.48
N GLU A 152 -25.21 10.64 -10.41
CA GLU A 152 -25.60 11.30 -9.16
C GLU A 152 -26.85 10.63 -8.57
N ASP A 153 -27.17 10.93 -7.32
CA ASP A 153 -28.54 10.67 -6.86
C ASP A 153 -29.54 11.30 -7.86
N ALA A 154 -30.60 10.57 -8.22
CA ALA A 154 -31.52 11.01 -9.27
C ALA A 154 -32.24 12.32 -8.93
N ALA A 155 -32.35 12.68 -7.65
CA ALA A 155 -32.87 13.97 -7.23
C ALA A 155 -31.81 15.07 -7.36
N LEU A 156 -30.56 14.79 -6.99
CA LEU A 156 -29.45 15.72 -7.18
C LEU A 156 -29.19 16.01 -8.67
N ALA A 157 -29.23 14.98 -9.52
CA ALA A 157 -29.11 15.15 -10.97
C ALA A 157 -30.18 16.11 -11.51
N ALA A 158 -31.45 15.87 -11.16
CA ALA A 158 -32.57 16.71 -11.58
C ALA A 158 -32.46 18.16 -11.07
N ALA A 159 -31.95 18.36 -9.85
CA ALA A 159 -31.71 19.69 -9.31
C ALA A 159 -30.57 20.41 -10.05
N LEU A 160 -29.49 19.70 -10.37
CA LEU A 160 -28.35 20.25 -11.13
C LEU A 160 -28.75 20.69 -12.54
N ASP A 161 -29.70 19.98 -13.18
CA ASP A 161 -30.22 20.36 -14.51
C ASP A 161 -31.00 21.69 -14.50
N GLN A 162 -31.51 22.11 -13.34
CA GLN A 162 -32.21 23.40 -13.18
C GLN A 162 -31.32 24.52 -12.62
N LEU A 163 -30.11 24.20 -12.17
CA LEU A 163 -29.18 25.16 -11.59
C LEU A 163 -28.31 25.84 -12.65
N ASP A 164 -27.80 27.02 -12.31
CA ASP A 164 -26.90 27.76 -13.19
C ASP A 164 -25.55 27.03 -13.39
N ASN A 165 -24.93 27.23 -14.55
CA ASN A 165 -23.67 26.58 -14.94
C ASN A 165 -22.53 26.79 -13.93
N ASN A 166 -22.50 27.92 -13.23
CA ASN A 166 -21.47 28.21 -12.23
C ASN A 166 -21.67 27.35 -10.97
N THR A 167 -22.91 27.20 -10.51
CA THR A 167 -23.24 26.28 -9.41
C THR A 167 -22.92 24.82 -9.76
N VAL A 168 -23.27 24.38 -10.98
CA VAL A 168 -22.97 23.02 -11.45
C VAL A 168 -21.46 22.78 -11.53
N SER A 169 -20.69 23.77 -12.01
CA SER A 169 -19.23 23.68 -12.10
C SER A 169 -18.58 23.58 -10.71
N LYS A 170 -19.06 24.37 -9.75
CA LYS A 170 -18.61 24.30 -8.35
C LYS A 170 -18.87 22.93 -7.72
N PHE A 171 -20.06 22.36 -7.95
CA PHE A 171 -20.37 21.01 -7.50
C PHE A 171 -19.39 19.97 -8.09
N LYS A 172 -19.17 20.01 -9.41
CA LYS A 172 -18.26 19.07 -10.10
C LYS A 172 -16.83 19.18 -9.56
N GLU A 173 -16.35 20.39 -9.32
CA GLU A 173 -15.04 20.62 -8.72
C GLU A 173 -14.96 20.09 -7.28
N ALA A 174 -15.97 20.36 -6.45
CA ALA A 174 -16.06 19.85 -5.08
C ALA A 174 -16.08 18.31 -5.04
N LYS A 175 -16.87 17.67 -5.91
CA LYS A 175 -16.91 16.21 -6.06
C LYS A 175 -15.54 15.67 -6.48
N ARG A 176 -14.85 16.31 -7.42
CA ARG A 176 -13.48 15.93 -7.81
C ARG A 176 -12.51 16.00 -6.64
N LYS A 177 -12.57 17.05 -5.81
CA LYS A 177 -11.75 17.19 -4.58
C LYS A 177 -12.06 16.09 -3.56
N ALA A 178 -13.34 15.82 -3.28
CA ALA A 178 -13.74 14.75 -2.39
C ALA A 178 -13.26 13.36 -2.90
N CYS A 179 -13.37 13.11 -4.20
CA CYS A 179 -12.90 11.86 -4.81
C CYS A 179 -11.37 11.73 -4.86
N ARG A 180 -10.64 12.84 -4.95
CA ARG A 180 -9.19 12.84 -4.73
C ARG A 180 -8.85 12.33 -3.34
N LEU A 181 -9.57 12.74 -2.29
CA LEU A 181 -9.36 12.23 -0.93
C LEU A 181 -9.65 10.73 -0.82
N VAL A 182 -10.69 10.22 -1.50
CA VAL A 182 -10.96 8.77 -1.61
C VAL A 182 -9.78 8.04 -2.24
N HIS A 183 -9.22 8.55 -3.34
CA HIS A 183 -8.03 7.97 -3.97
C HIS A 183 -6.79 7.97 -3.06
N LEU A 184 -6.58 9.05 -2.32
CA LEU A 184 -5.49 9.15 -1.36
C LEU A 184 -5.62 8.13 -0.24
N LEU A 185 -6.82 8.00 0.33
CA LEU A 185 -7.10 6.99 1.35
C LEU A 185 -6.92 5.57 0.81
N ALA A 186 -7.41 5.31 -0.41
CA ALA A 186 -7.25 4.04 -1.10
C ALA A 186 -5.79 3.66 -1.34
N ASP A 187 -4.96 4.62 -1.75
CA ASP A 187 -3.52 4.41 -1.93
C ASP A 187 -2.82 4.04 -0.62
N LEU A 188 -3.14 4.71 0.49
CA LEU A 188 -2.59 4.36 1.80
C LEU A 188 -3.03 2.96 2.26
N GLN A 189 -4.29 2.59 2.01
CA GLN A 189 -4.81 1.27 2.36
C GLN A 189 -4.17 0.16 1.52
N ASP A 190 -4.07 0.36 0.20
CA ASP A 190 -3.40 -0.57 -0.72
C ASP A 190 -1.93 -0.81 -0.32
N LYS A 191 -1.20 0.27 0.02
CA LYS A 191 0.17 0.17 0.54
C LYS A 191 0.23 -0.60 1.87
N LYS A 192 -0.73 -0.39 2.78
CA LYS A 192 -0.80 -1.11 4.06
C LYS A 192 -1.03 -2.61 3.84
N GLU A 193 -2.00 -2.99 3.01
CA GLU A 193 -2.30 -4.40 2.73
C GLU A 193 -1.10 -5.12 2.13
N LYS A 194 -0.39 -4.45 1.21
CA LYS A 194 0.81 -5.00 0.58
C LYS A 194 1.96 -5.10 1.55
N LEU A 195 2.16 -4.10 2.41
CA LEU A 195 3.10 -4.20 3.52
C LEU A 195 2.80 -5.42 4.39
N ASP A 196 1.53 -5.64 4.75
CA ASP A 196 1.14 -6.78 5.58
C ASP A 196 1.40 -8.12 4.86
N GLN A 197 1.11 -8.23 3.56
CA GLN A 197 1.49 -9.41 2.76
C GLN A 197 3.00 -9.68 2.76
N ILE A 198 3.81 -8.64 2.62
CA ILE A 198 5.28 -8.76 2.64
C ILE A 198 5.77 -9.11 4.04
N ARG A 199 5.16 -8.58 5.10
CA ARG A 199 5.51 -8.95 6.49
C ARG A 199 5.24 -10.42 6.77
N THR A 200 4.17 -10.98 6.21
CA THR A 200 3.84 -12.40 6.38
C THR A 200 4.81 -13.30 5.61
N ASN A 201 5.07 -13.01 4.34
CA ASN A 201 5.72 -13.99 3.44
C ASN A 201 7.16 -13.62 3.02
N GLY A 202 7.56 -12.37 3.20
CA GLY A 202 8.77 -11.78 2.63
C GLY A 202 8.64 -11.55 1.12
N TYR A 203 9.37 -10.57 0.60
CA TYR A 203 9.56 -10.41 -0.84
C TYR A 203 10.74 -11.29 -1.29
N PRO A 204 10.53 -12.38 -2.05
CA PRO A 204 11.60 -13.29 -2.41
C PRO A 204 12.55 -12.66 -3.44
N LEU A 205 13.86 -12.84 -3.24
CA LEU A 205 14.89 -12.39 -4.18
C LEU A 205 15.45 -13.58 -4.97
N PHE A 206 15.77 -14.68 -4.29
CA PHE A 206 16.15 -15.93 -4.94
C PHE A 206 16.04 -17.11 -3.99
N HIS A 207 15.98 -18.30 -4.57
CA HIS A 207 16.08 -19.57 -3.87
C HIS A 207 17.04 -20.47 -4.64
N LEU A 208 18.30 -20.56 -4.20
CA LEU A 208 19.39 -21.19 -4.94
C LEU A 208 20.03 -22.34 -4.17
N HIS A 209 20.62 -23.28 -4.91
CA HIS A 209 21.35 -24.42 -4.39
C HIS A 209 22.67 -24.59 -5.16
N LYS A 210 23.73 -24.95 -4.44
CA LYS A 210 25.02 -25.35 -5.01
C LYS A 210 25.60 -26.51 -4.22
N LYS A 211 26.14 -27.48 -4.97
CA LYS A 211 26.91 -28.62 -4.48
C LYS A 211 28.32 -28.53 -5.06
N ASP A 212 29.33 -28.76 -4.23
CA ASP A 212 30.73 -28.72 -4.62
C ASP A 212 31.58 -29.71 -3.80
N LYS A 213 32.71 -30.17 -4.33
CA LYS A 213 33.69 -30.98 -3.60
C LYS A 213 34.86 -30.11 -3.17
N LYS A 214 35.32 -30.28 -1.92
CA LYS A 214 36.45 -29.55 -1.36
C LYS A 214 37.41 -30.50 -0.66
N ASP A 215 38.69 -30.23 -0.81
CA ASP A 215 39.74 -30.88 -0.03
C ASP A 215 39.98 -30.10 1.27
N PHE A 216 40.13 -30.84 2.36
CA PHE A 216 40.54 -30.29 3.66
C PHE A 216 41.69 -31.14 4.21
N GLY A 217 42.90 -30.84 3.75
CA GLY A 217 44.10 -31.54 4.19
C GLY A 217 44.12 -33.01 3.75
N GLY A 218 43.87 -33.26 2.45
CA GLY A 218 43.86 -34.60 1.86
C GLY A 218 42.58 -35.41 2.09
N LYS A 219 41.52 -34.79 2.62
CA LYS A 219 40.19 -35.38 2.78
C LYS A 219 39.18 -34.65 1.91
N GLU A 220 38.78 -35.28 0.81
CA GLU A 220 37.68 -34.78 0.00
C GLU A 220 36.33 -34.88 0.74
N ARG A 221 35.58 -33.79 0.72
CA ARG A 221 34.23 -33.69 1.28
C ARG A 221 33.31 -33.00 0.29
N THR A 222 32.11 -33.56 0.13
CA THR A 222 31.05 -32.90 -0.62
C THR A 222 30.31 -31.94 0.28
N ILE A 223 30.18 -30.70 -0.15
CA ILE A 223 29.54 -29.62 0.59
C ILE A 223 28.36 -29.09 -0.21
N GLN A 224 27.26 -28.79 0.47
CA GLN A 224 26.08 -28.23 -0.16
C GLN A 224 25.58 -27.00 0.60
N LEU A 225 25.25 -25.97 -0.17
CA LEU A 225 24.65 -24.74 0.30
C LEU A 225 23.32 -24.54 -0.43
N ARG A 226 22.27 -24.27 0.33
CA ARG A 226 20.99 -23.80 -0.17
C ARG A 226 20.62 -22.49 0.53
N ALA A 227 20.06 -21.58 -0.23
CA ALA A 227 19.89 -20.19 0.16
C ALA A 227 18.57 -19.66 -0.37
N ASP A 228 17.63 -19.37 0.52
CA ASP A 228 16.38 -18.67 0.23
C ASP A 228 16.49 -17.26 0.85
N LEU A 229 16.71 -16.27 -0.01
CA LEU A 229 16.84 -14.87 0.38
C LEU A 229 15.54 -14.15 0.08
N ARG A 230 15.03 -13.46 1.09
CA ARG A 230 13.81 -12.65 1.04
C ARG A 230 14.03 -11.31 1.73
N MET A 231 13.26 -10.31 1.35
CA MET A 231 13.27 -9.00 1.96
C MET A 231 12.05 -8.82 2.86
N TYR A 232 12.30 -8.40 4.10
CA TYR A 232 11.28 -8.07 5.08
C TYR A 232 11.54 -6.64 5.51
N PRO A 233 10.80 -5.64 5.02
CA PRO A 233 11.07 -4.25 5.35
C PRO A 233 10.96 -4.10 6.87
N ILE A 234 11.96 -3.57 7.57
CA ILE A 234 11.95 -3.20 9.00
C ILE A 234 12.51 -1.78 9.12
N TYR A 235 11.92 -0.96 10.01
CA TYR A 235 12.47 0.37 10.31
C TYR A 235 13.37 0.29 11.53
N PRO A 236 14.50 1.01 11.54
CA PRO A 236 15.24 1.26 12.76
C PRO A 236 14.33 1.95 13.78
N LYS A 237 14.40 1.55 15.06
CA LYS A 237 13.58 2.14 16.13
C LYS A 237 13.91 3.62 16.42
N ASN A 238 15.06 4.13 15.95
CA ASN A 238 15.63 5.42 16.31
C ASN A 238 15.99 6.27 15.07
N VAL A 239 15.06 6.46 14.14
CA VAL A 239 15.26 7.36 13.01
C VAL A 239 14.98 8.80 13.45
N VAL A 240 15.99 9.67 13.38
CA VAL A 240 15.90 11.08 13.78
C VAL A 240 14.97 11.83 12.81
N SER A 241 14.14 12.71 13.36
CA SER A 241 12.96 13.33 12.74
C SER A 241 13.25 14.37 11.63
N THR A 242 14.43 14.37 11.02
CA THR A 242 14.84 15.45 10.10
C THR A 242 14.55 15.19 8.61
N GLY A 243 13.94 14.06 8.26
CA GLY A 243 13.64 13.71 6.85
C GLY A 243 14.88 13.46 5.98
N LYS A 244 16.09 13.55 6.56
CA LYS A 244 17.37 13.12 5.96
C LYS A 244 17.75 11.67 6.31
N ASP A 245 17.03 11.07 7.26
CA ASP A 245 17.37 9.75 7.82
C ASP A 245 16.44 8.64 7.33
N GLN A 246 15.91 8.76 6.11
CA GLN A 246 15.15 7.70 5.46
C GLN A 246 15.98 7.04 4.33
N PRO A 247 17.12 6.38 4.64
CA PRO A 247 18.03 5.83 3.65
C PRO A 247 17.32 4.89 2.67
N PHE A 248 16.36 4.10 3.17
CA PHE A 248 15.56 3.21 2.34
C PHE A 248 14.67 3.91 1.30
N LEU A 249 14.20 5.15 1.57
CA LEU A 249 13.44 5.95 0.60
C LEU A 249 14.28 6.38 -0.60
N LEU A 250 15.61 6.44 -0.44
CA LEU A 250 16.57 6.70 -1.52
C LEU A 250 17.14 5.40 -2.10
N GLY A 251 16.47 4.26 -1.83
CA GLY A 251 16.89 2.92 -2.22
C GLY A 251 18.10 2.39 -1.46
N GLN A 252 18.64 3.12 -0.48
CA GLN A 252 19.82 2.70 0.27
C GLN A 252 19.48 1.44 1.09
N LEU A 253 20.28 0.39 0.90
CA LEU A 253 20.14 -0.91 1.60
C LEU A 253 20.51 -0.85 3.09
N GLU A 254 21.09 0.26 3.52
CA GLU A 254 21.47 0.49 4.91
C GLU A 254 20.19 0.50 5.76
N GLY A 255 20.08 -0.46 6.69
CA GLY A 255 18.89 -0.67 7.52
C GLY A 255 17.78 -1.51 6.89
N ILE A 256 17.96 -2.10 5.69
CA ILE A 256 17.02 -3.10 5.17
C ILE A 256 17.31 -4.46 5.78
N ASP A 257 16.26 -5.00 6.37
CA ASP A 257 16.23 -6.34 6.87
C ASP A 257 15.92 -7.38 5.78
N LEU A 258 16.91 -8.20 5.46
CA LEU A 258 16.75 -9.34 4.55
C LEU A 258 16.62 -10.63 5.36
N SER A 259 15.43 -11.23 5.42
CA SER A 259 15.30 -12.57 5.97
C SER A 259 15.93 -13.57 5.01
N TYR A 260 16.83 -14.36 5.55
CA TYR A 260 17.58 -15.33 4.80
C TYR A 260 17.42 -16.69 5.46
N ASN A 261 16.58 -17.54 4.86
CA ASN A 261 16.52 -18.95 5.20
C ASN A 261 17.69 -19.62 4.49
N SER A 262 18.80 -19.77 5.21
CA SER A 262 19.85 -20.67 4.71
C SER A 262 19.57 -22.06 5.16
N TYR A 263 19.86 -22.98 4.26
CA TYR A 263 19.94 -24.38 4.59
C TYR A 263 21.33 -24.84 4.23
N PHE A 264 21.86 -25.67 5.10
CA PHE A 264 23.19 -26.20 4.91
C PHE A 264 23.20 -27.71 5.11
N LYS A 265 23.99 -28.41 4.30
CA LYS A 265 24.26 -29.84 4.46
C LYS A 265 25.76 -30.12 4.28
N PHE A 266 26.35 -30.77 5.30
CA PHE A 266 27.71 -31.32 5.22
C PHE A 266 27.62 -32.78 4.77
N SER A 267 28.27 -33.14 3.67
CA SER A 267 28.26 -34.51 3.13
C SER A 267 26.83 -35.09 3.03
N ASP A 268 26.55 -36.20 3.70
CA ASP A 268 25.27 -36.93 3.64
C ASP A 268 24.29 -36.56 4.76
N ASN A 269 24.64 -35.61 5.62
CA ASN A 269 23.80 -35.19 6.75
C ASN A 269 22.45 -34.58 6.32
N ASN A 270 21.51 -34.41 7.25
CA ASN A 270 20.27 -33.68 6.95
C ASN A 270 20.54 -32.17 6.77
N TRP A 271 19.67 -31.51 6.00
CA TRP A 271 19.71 -30.06 5.86
C TRP A 271 19.39 -29.40 7.20
N THR A 272 20.27 -28.52 7.66
CA THR A 272 20.07 -27.70 8.85
C THR A 272 19.64 -26.31 8.45
N THR A 273 18.49 -25.87 8.97
CA THR A 273 18.04 -24.48 8.84
C THR A 273 18.93 -23.58 9.67
N LEU A 274 19.40 -22.49 9.06
CA LEU A 274 20.20 -21.46 9.68
C LEU A 274 19.37 -20.17 9.64
N ASN A 275 18.78 -19.81 10.78
CA ASN A 275 17.96 -18.61 10.95
C ASN A 275 18.86 -17.37 11.14
N LEU A 276 19.57 -16.98 10.08
CA LEU A 276 20.71 -16.05 10.12
C LEU A 276 20.35 -14.57 10.32
N TYR A 277 19.06 -14.25 10.41
CA TYR A 277 18.55 -12.90 10.48
C TYR A 277 18.88 -12.16 11.78
N GLN A 278 19.12 -12.87 12.89
CA GLN A 278 19.40 -12.24 14.19
C GLN A 278 20.73 -11.48 14.27
N TYR A 279 21.65 -11.66 13.31
CA TYR A 279 23.00 -11.09 13.35
C TYR A 279 23.20 -9.82 12.51
N PHE A 280 22.20 -9.39 11.74
CA PHE A 280 22.28 -8.22 10.85
C PHE A 280 22.02 -6.86 11.55
N ILE A 281 21.73 -6.83 12.85
CA ILE A 281 21.37 -5.61 13.60
C ILE A 281 22.61 -4.71 13.91
N GLY A 282 23.81 -5.08 13.44
CA GLY A 282 25.05 -4.31 13.66
C GLY A 282 25.64 -3.81 12.35
N ASP A 283 25.67 -2.48 12.18
CA ASP A 283 26.35 -1.77 11.10
C ASP A 283 27.76 -2.35 10.87
N THR A 284 27.97 -2.97 9.72
CA THR A 284 29.30 -3.40 9.30
C THR A 284 29.55 -3.00 7.85
N GLU A 285 30.71 -2.38 7.67
CA GLU A 285 31.22 -1.70 6.49
C GLU A 285 31.13 -2.52 5.19
N LYS A 286 31.42 -1.86 4.05
CA LYS A 286 31.43 -2.34 2.65
C LYS A 286 32.17 -3.67 2.34
N GLY A 287 32.70 -4.35 3.35
CA GLY A 287 33.26 -5.69 3.28
C GLY A 287 32.20 -6.77 3.08
N GLU A 288 32.67 -7.96 2.76
CA GLU A 288 31.84 -9.15 2.84
C GLU A 288 31.47 -9.40 4.30
N LEU A 289 30.17 -9.39 4.60
CA LEU A 289 29.66 -9.68 5.93
C LEU A 289 29.54 -11.20 6.09
N CYS A 290 30.36 -11.77 6.97
CA CYS A 290 30.25 -13.17 7.37
C CYS A 290 29.57 -13.29 8.73
N MET A 291 28.54 -14.11 8.79
CA MET A 291 27.87 -14.45 10.05
C MET A 291 28.83 -15.17 11.01
N PRO A 292 28.54 -15.18 12.33
CA PRO A 292 29.33 -15.94 13.28
C PRO A 292 29.46 -17.41 12.88
N LYS A 293 30.61 -17.99 13.22
CA LYS A 293 30.90 -19.39 12.91
C LYS A 293 29.99 -20.29 13.73
N ILE A 294 29.17 -21.09 13.05
CA ILE A 294 28.29 -22.09 13.67
C ILE A 294 28.99 -23.45 13.63
N ASN A 295 28.96 -24.19 14.74
CA ASN A 295 29.43 -25.58 14.78
C ASN A 295 28.40 -26.48 14.09
N LEU A 296 28.81 -27.16 13.03
CA LEU A 296 27.98 -28.14 12.33
C LEU A 296 28.19 -29.56 12.87
N THR A 297 29.43 -29.84 13.26
CA THR A 297 29.86 -31.02 13.98
C THR A 297 30.91 -30.58 15.00
N SER A 298 31.43 -31.51 15.80
CA SER A 298 32.55 -31.23 16.70
C SER A 298 33.81 -30.71 15.97
N SER A 299 33.98 -31.04 14.69
CA SER A 299 35.19 -30.72 13.92
C SER A 299 34.97 -29.69 12.80
N VAL A 300 33.72 -29.31 12.50
CA VAL A 300 33.39 -28.43 11.38
C VAL A 300 32.68 -27.18 11.85
N LYS A 301 33.19 -26.02 11.44
CA LYS A 301 32.54 -24.72 11.60
C LYS A 301 32.14 -24.14 10.24
N VAL A 302 31.06 -23.38 10.19
CA VAL A 302 30.61 -22.69 8.96
C VAL A 302 30.18 -21.26 9.25
N ALA A 303 30.36 -20.39 8.27
CA ALA A 303 29.79 -19.05 8.26
C ALA A 303 29.22 -18.79 6.86
N THR A 304 27.98 -18.30 6.79
CA THR A 304 27.47 -17.74 5.54
C THR A 304 27.95 -16.30 5.43
N CYS A 305 28.39 -15.94 4.24
CA CYS A 305 28.87 -14.62 3.92
C CYS A 305 28.08 -14.03 2.76
N VAL A 306 27.72 -12.75 2.89
CA VAL A 306 26.98 -11.99 1.89
C VAL A 306 27.74 -10.71 1.58
N ARG A 307 27.79 -10.33 0.30
CA ARG A 307 28.38 -9.08 -0.17
C ARG A 307 27.50 -8.45 -1.24
N VAL A 308 27.24 -7.15 -1.10
CA VAL A 308 26.71 -6.33 -2.19
C VAL A 308 27.90 -5.99 -3.10
N GLU A 309 27.91 -6.51 -4.32
CA GLU A 309 29.02 -6.27 -5.27
C GLU A 309 28.81 -5.02 -6.11
N ASP A 310 27.57 -4.75 -6.50
CA ASP A 310 27.22 -3.67 -7.40
C ASP A 310 25.72 -3.36 -7.28
N ARG A 311 25.31 -2.18 -7.71
CA ARG A 311 23.91 -1.75 -7.70
C ARG A 311 23.64 -0.69 -8.76
N ASP A 312 22.39 -0.67 -9.22
CA ASP A 312 21.87 0.42 -10.02
C ASP A 312 21.85 1.73 -9.20
N PRO A 313 22.28 2.88 -9.75
CA PRO A 313 22.15 4.17 -9.08
C PRO A 313 20.70 4.56 -8.77
N ASN A 314 19.76 4.11 -9.62
CA ASN A 314 18.32 4.28 -9.44
C ASN A 314 17.68 3.08 -8.76
N TRP A 315 18.49 2.16 -8.22
CA TRP A 315 18.03 1.05 -7.39
C TRP A 315 17.05 0.09 -8.07
N ASN A 316 17.10 -0.02 -9.41
CA ASN A 316 16.30 -0.98 -10.18
C ASN A 316 16.84 -2.42 -10.11
N TRP A 317 18.11 -2.58 -9.78
CA TRP A 317 18.72 -3.88 -9.54
C TRP A 317 19.85 -3.80 -8.51
N ILE A 318 20.14 -4.94 -7.89
CA ILE A 318 21.30 -5.14 -7.01
C ILE A 318 22.02 -6.43 -7.40
N LYS A 319 23.34 -6.44 -7.34
CA LYS A 319 24.18 -7.62 -7.51
C LYS A 319 24.68 -8.11 -6.16
N LEU A 320 24.19 -9.27 -5.75
CA LEU A 320 24.54 -9.92 -4.48
C LEU A 320 25.46 -11.11 -4.72
N HIS A 321 26.48 -11.25 -3.89
CA HIS A 321 27.31 -12.45 -3.81
C HIS A 321 27.04 -13.16 -2.50
N VAL A 322 26.76 -14.46 -2.56
CA VAL A 322 26.55 -15.30 -1.38
C VAL A 322 27.48 -16.50 -1.43
N ARG A 323 28.20 -16.74 -0.34
CA ARG A 323 29.02 -17.94 -0.17
C ARG A 323 28.99 -18.45 1.25
N ALA A 324 29.26 -19.73 1.45
CA ALA A 324 29.54 -20.31 2.76
C ALA A 324 31.03 -20.59 2.89
N LYS A 325 31.63 -20.17 4.01
CA LYS A 325 33.01 -20.49 4.41
C LYS A 325 32.98 -21.61 5.44
N TYR A 326 33.90 -22.54 5.32
CA TYR A 326 34.01 -23.76 6.10
C TYR A 326 35.37 -23.81 6.78
N TRP A 327 35.41 -24.34 8.00
CA TRP A 327 36.64 -24.65 8.71
C TRP A 327 36.57 -26.09 9.20
N TYR A 328 37.59 -26.89 8.90
CA TYR A 328 37.74 -28.27 9.35
C TYR A 328 39.20 -28.53 9.71
N ASN A 329 39.45 -28.97 10.96
CA ASN A 329 40.79 -29.34 11.45
C ASN A 329 41.92 -28.32 11.17
N GLY A 330 41.60 -27.02 11.18
CA GLY A 330 42.57 -25.95 10.92
C GLY A 330 42.56 -25.42 9.48
N ASP A 331 42.07 -26.20 8.52
CA ASP A 331 41.93 -25.79 7.11
C ASP A 331 40.60 -25.07 6.87
N SER A 332 40.57 -24.23 5.83
CA SER A 332 39.35 -23.55 5.42
C SER A 332 39.09 -23.61 3.91
N SER A 333 37.81 -23.65 3.53
CA SER A 333 37.34 -23.69 2.15
C SER A 333 36.03 -22.91 2.01
N ALA A 334 35.62 -22.56 0.79
CA ALA A 334 34.35 -21.86 0.56
C ALA A 334 33.58 -22.40 -0.65
N VAL A 335 32.25 -22.39 -0.55
CA VAL A 335 31.32 -22.69 -1.66
C VAL A 335 30.50 -21.44 -1.94
N SER A 336 30.54 -20.98 -3.19
CA SER A 336 29.83 -19.77 -3.62
C SER A 336 28.64 -20.12 -4.51
N LEU A 337 27.52 -19.44 -4.28
CA LEU A 337 26.38 -19.41 -5.21
C LEU A 337 26.66 -18.49 -6.41
N GLY A 338 27.81 -17.83 -6.42
CA GLY A 338 28.20 -16.81 -7.37
C GLY A 338 27.46 -15.49 -7.13
N SER A 339 27.74 -14.53 -7.99
CA SER A 339 27.06 -13.25 -7.97
C SER A 339 25.75 -13.32 -8.75
N ARG A 340 24.69 -12.72 -8.21
CA ARG A 340 23.35 -12.72 -8.78
C ARG A 340 22.81 -11.32 -8.83
N LYS A 341 22.42 -10.90 -10.04
CA LYS A 341 21.68 -9.67 -10.27
C LYS A 341 20.20 -9.97 -9.99
N VAL A 342 19.61 -9.29 -9.02
CA VAL A 342 18.17 -9.40 -8.71
C VAL A 342 17.49 -8.08 -9.01
N ALA A 343 16.26 -8.18 -9.52
CA ALA A 343 15.41 -7.02 -9.66
C ALA A 343 15.14 -6.45 -8.27
N ALA A 344 15.40 -5.16 -8.11
CA ALA A 344 15.32 -4.49 -6.83
C ALA A 344 13.98 -3.74 -6.74
N PRO A 345 13.05 -4.19 -5.90
CA PRO A 345 11.74 -3.55 -5.80
C PRO A 345 11.78 -2.35 -4.84
N PHE A 346 12.97 -1.82 -4.56
CA PHE A 346 13.25 -0.87 -3.48
C PHE A 346 12.38 0.37 -3.58
N GLY A 347 12.18 0.92 -4.78
CA GLY A 347 11.33 2.11 -4.96
C GLY A 347 9.86 1.92 -4.57
N TYR A 348 9.30 0.72 -4.74
CA TYR A 348 7.95 0.41 -4.26
C TYR A 348 7.94 -0.07 -2.81
N LEU A 349 8.91 -0.90 -2.45
CA LEU A 349 9.02 -1.45 -1.11
C LEU A 349 9.28 -0.36 -0.06
N ALA A 350 9.95 0.72 -0.44
CA ALA A 350 10.04 1.95 0.35
C ALA A 350 8.68 2.62 0.55
N LYS A 351 7.89 2.76 -0.52
CA LYS A 351 6.56 3.38 -0.43
C LYS A 351 5.58 2.59 0.46
N VAL A 352 5.67 1.25 0.49
CA VAL A 352 4.83 0.43 1.38
C VAL A 352 5.39 0.37 2.80
N SER A 353 6.71 0.44 2.97
CA SER A 353 7.32 0.38 4.29
C SER A 353 6.93 1.58 5.14
N ASP A 354 6.75 2.77 4.54
CA ASP A 354 6.33 3.98 5.25
C ASP A 354 5.03 3.79 6.03
N MET A 355 4.17 2.86 5.61
CA MET A 355 2.96 2.53 6.36
C MET A 355 3.25 1.93 7.75
N LYS A 356 4.48 1.54 8.08
CA LYS A 356 4.87 1.19 9.45
C LYS A 356 4.88 2.39 10.39
N GLU A 357 5.12 3.58 9.84
CA GLU A 357 5.24 4.80 10.62
C GLU A 357 3.90 5.18 11.24
N LYS A 358 3.94 5.50 12.53
CA LYS A 358 2.75 5.98 13.25
C LYS A 358 2.15 7.20 12.53
N LYS A 359 2.98 8.10 12.02
CA LYS A 359 2.52 9.29 11.26
C LYS A 359 1.71 8.94 10.02
N MET A 360 2.04 7.85 9.32
CA MET A 360 1.33 7.40 8.12
C MET A 360 0.01 6.69 8.47
N GLN A 361 -0.01 5.91 9.56
CA GLN A 361 -1.26 5.35 10.09
C GLN A 361 -2.19 6.46 10.61
N ASP A 362 -1.63 7.46 11.30
CA ASP A 362 -2.37 8.64 11.75
C ASP A 362 -2.88 9.47 10.56
N LEU A 363 -2.09 9.60 9.49
CA LEU A 363 -2.55 10.23 8.24
C LEU A 363 -3.76 9.49 7.65
N LYS A 364 -3.70 8.16 7.57
CA LYS A 364 -4.84 7.35 7.11
C LYS A 364 -6.10 7.65 7.95
N SER A 365 -5.97 7.65 9.28
CA SER A 365 -7.06 7.98 10.20
C SER A 365 -7.58 9.40 10.02
N ARG A 366 -6.68 10.39 9.81
CA ARG A 366 -7.09 11.77 9.51
C ARG A 366 -7.86 11.86 8.21
N LEU A 367 -7.41 11.20 7.13
CA LEU A 367 -8.14 11.18 5.85
C LEU A 367 -9.54 10.57 5.99
N VAL A 368 -9.70 9.50 6.77
CA VAL A 368 -11.02 8.93 7.09
C VAL A 368 -11.92 9.97 7.77
N LYS A 369 -11.40 10.69 8.78
CA LYS A 369 -12.17 11.75 9.47
C LYS A 369 -12.56 12.90 8.56
N ARG A 370 -11.66 13.32 7.68
CA ARG A 370 -11.93 14.38 6.69
C ARG A 370 -13.01 13.97 5.70
N LEU A 371 -12.93 12.73 5.20
CA LEU A 371 -13.97 12.16 4.34
C LEU A 371 -15.31 12.08 5.08
N SER A 372 -15.35 11.58 6.31
CA SER A 372 -16.57 11.55 7.12
C SER A 372 -17.16 12.96 7.30
N SER A 373 -16.34 13.97 7.60
CA SER A 373 -16.80 15.36 7.69
C SER A 373 -17.36 15.91 6.38
N LEU A 374 -16.81 15.51 5.22
CA LEU A 374 -17.35 15.87 3.91
C LEU A 374 -18.69 15.20 3.64
N MET A 375 -18.86 13.96 4.09
CA MET A 375 -20.05 13.18 3.80
C MET A 375 -21.28 13.70 4.52
N GLY A 376 -21.14 14.32 5.69
CA GLY A 376 -22.25 15.02 6.33
C GLY A 376 -22.87 16.12 5.44
N ASP A 377 -22.03 16.96 4.83
CA ASP A 377 -22.48 18.03 3.92
C ASP A 377 -23.01 17.46 2.60
N TYR A 378 -22.41 16.37 2.10
CA TYR A 378 -22.86 15.68 0.89
C TYR A 378 -24.24 15.01 1.07
N SER A 379 -24.46 14.32 2.20
CA SER A 379 -25.75 13.71 2.54
C SER A 379 -26.83 14.77 2.73
N ALA A 380 -26.54 15.86 3.44
CA ALA A 380 -27.50 16.96 3.60
C ALA A 380 -27.88 17.63 2.27
N MET A 381 -26.96 17.67 1.31
CA MET A 381 -27.23 18.14 -0.05
C MET A 381 -28.14 17.17 -0.81
N ILE A 382 -27.91 15.86 -0.72
CA ILE A 382 -28.80 14.84 -1.33
C ILE A 382 -30.20 14.90 -0.73
N GLU A 383 -30.31 14.93 0.59
CA GLU A 383 -31.61 15.03 1.30
C GLU A 383 -32.39 16.27 0.85
N LYS A 384 -31.70 17.41 0.69
CA LYS A 384 -32.35 18.63 0.20
C LYS A 384 -32.78 18.54 -1.26
N ALA A 385 -31.99 17.89 -2.11
CA ALA A 385 -32.39 17.65 -3.49
C ALA A 385 -33.61 16.71 -3.57
N GLN A 386 -33.68 15.69 -2.69
CA GLN A 386 -34.84 14.79 -2.58
C GLN A 386 -36.09 15.56 -2.14
N GLN A 387 -36.00 16.36 -1.06
CA GLN A 387 -37.11 17.21 -0.60
C GLN A 387 -37.59 18.18 -1.68
N TRP A 388 -36.66 18.80 -2.42
CA TRP A 388 -36.99 19.64 -3.57
C TRP A 388 -37.78 18.86 -4.62
N LYS A 389 -37.27 17.71 -5.07
CA LYS A 389 -37.92 16.88 -6.08
C LYS A 389 -39.32 16.41 -5.66
N GLU A 390 -39.49 15.98 -4.41
CA GLU A 390 -40.80 15.60 -3.86
C GLU A 390 -41.76 16.78 -3.85
N SER A 391 -41.27 17.98 -3.48
CA SER A 391 -42.09 19.20 -3.45
C SER A 391 -42.49 19.73 -4.83
N CYS A 392 -41.77 19.34 -5.89
CA CYS A 392 -42.09 19.67 -7.28
C CYS A 392 -42.99 18.63 -7.98
N GLY A 393 -43.07 17.40 -7.45
CA GLY A 393 -43.80 16.28 -8.04
C GLY A 393 -45.20 16.03 -7.48
N GLY A 394 -45.70 16.96 -6.65
CA GLY A 394 -47.05 16.93 -6.05
C GLY A 394 -48.13 17.49 -6.94
#